data_AF-A0A4Y2JV96-F1
#
_entry.id   AF-A0A4Y2JV96-F1
#
_cell.length_a   1.000
_cell.length_b   1.000
_cell.length_c   1.000
_cell.angle_alpha   90.00
_cell.angle_beta   90.00
_cell.angle_gamma   90.00
#
_symmetry.space_group_name_H-M   'P 1'
#
loop_
_entity.id
_entity.type
_entity.pdbx_description
1 polymer ?
#
loop_
_entity_poly.entity_id
_entity_poly.type
_entity_poly.pdbx_seq_one_letter_code
_entity_poly.pdbx_strand_id
1 'polypeptide(L)'
;MNTNEKRRRMTKEGKASPDSTLQQACCKLKLLSGRWLARQSQESLDRIRAVDAAAYRRRIEAETPAQSQAHRVRYPEAHHLVRNCQSQSIRDEAIHFKEAQVETHNCGPMNIICQFRKSKNFDAERPSDGKFTSCCRKGKMKL
;
A
#
# COMPACT_ATOMS: atom_id res chain seq x y z
N MET A 1 -37.83 -45.41 -10.87
CA MET A 1 -36.91 -44.26 -11.02
C MET A 1 -37.18 -43.28 -9.90
N ASN A 2 -36.18 -42.95 -9.10
CA ASN A 2 -36.30 -42.46 -7.73
C ASN A 2 -36.33 -40.91 -7.68
N THR A 3 -37.26 -40.33 -6.92
CA THR A 3 -37.54 -38.88 -6.83
C THR A 3 -36.41 -38.04 -6.22
N ASN A 4 -35.37 -38.69 -5.70
CA ASN A 4 -34.20 -38.04 -5.08
C ASN A 4 -33.19 -37.44 -6.07
N GLU A 5 -33.26 -37.77 -7.35
CA GLU A 5 -32.31 -37.25 -8.35
C GLU A 5 -32.69 -35.84 -8.86
N LYS A 6 -33.97 -35.48 -8.74
CA LYS A 6 -34.48 -34.15 -9.09
C LYS A 6 -34.10 -33.09 -8.04
N ARG A 7 -33.85 -33.49 -6.79
CA ARG A 7 -33.44 -32.59 -5.70
C ARG A 7 -31.96 -32.22 -5.73
N ARG A 8 -31.10 -33.04 -6.36
CA ARG A 8 -29.66 -32.74 -6.54
C ARG A 8 -29.36 -31.76 -7.68
N ARG A 9 -30.35 -31.42 -8.51
CA ARG A 9 -30.19 -30.47 -9.63
C ARG A 9 -30.47 -29.01 -9.27
N MET A 10 -31.10 -28.75 -8.12
CA MET A 10 -31.58 -27.41 -7.73
C MET A 10 -30.68 -26.67 -6.72
N THR A 11 -29.50 -27.21 -6.38
CA THR A 11 -28.52 -26.52 -5.51
C THR A 11 -27.23 -26.13 -6.23
N LYS A 12 -27.22 -26.17 -7.57
CA LYS A 12 -26.11 -25.68 -8.41
C LYS A 12 -26.42 -24.33 -9.07
N GLU A 13 -27.27 -23.51 -8.45
CA GLU A 13 -27.32 -22.09 -8.81
C GLU A 13 -26.34 -21.35 -7.93
N GLY A 14 -25.28 -20.86 -8.58
CA GLY A 14 -24.17 -20.15 -7.96
C GLY A 14 -24.68 -19.02 -7.08
N LYS A 15 -24.57 -19.20 -5.76
CA LYS A 15 -24.55 -18.09 -4.83
C LYS A 15 -23.29 -17.28 -5.16
N ALA A 16 -23.46 -16.19 -5.89
CA ALA A 16 -22.42 -15.18 -6.04
C ALA A 16 -21.89 -14.84 -4.64
N SER A 17 -20.58 -15.00 -4.45
CA SER A 17 -19.91 -14.59 -3.22
C SER A 17 -20.28 -13.14 -2.91
N PRO A 18 -20.79 -12.81 -1.71
CA PRO A 18 -21.22 -11.45 -1.37
C PRO A 18 -20.11 -10.40 -1.57
N ASP A 19 -18.85 -10.86 -1.53
CA ASP A 19 -17.66 -10.06 -1.75
C ASP A 19 -17.52 -9.55 -3.20
N SER A 20 -17.96 -10.33 -4.20
CA SER A 20 -17.88 -9.92 -5.61
C SER A 20 -18.95 -8.89 -5.98
N THR A 21 -20.12 -8.96 -5.36
CA THR A 21 -21.23 -8.02 -5.54
C THR A 21 -20.92 -6.67 -4.88
N LEU A 22 -20.33 -6.69 -3.69
CA LEU A 22 -19.87 -5.48 -3.00
C LEU A 22 -18.69 -4.83 -3.74
N GLN A 23 -17.73 -5.62 -4.21
CA GLN A 23 -16.61 -5.13 -5.03
C GLN A 23 -17.12 -4.53 -6.35
N GLN A 24 -18.07 -5.18 -7.03
CA GLN A 24 -18.67 -4.65 -8.25
C GLN A 24 -19.51 -3.39 -8.00
N ALA A 25 -20.27 -3.32 -6.91
CA ALA A 25 -21.01 -2.14 -6.53
C ALA A 25 -20.06 -0.97 -6.21
N CYS A 26 -18.98 -1.23 -5.47
CA CYS A 26 -17.94 -0.25 -5.15
C CYS A 26 -17.22 0.24 -6.42
N CYS A 27 -16.88 -0.67 -7.35
CA CYS A 27 -16.33 -0.30 -8.66
C CYS A 27 -17.30 0.53 -9.50
N LYS A 28 -18.60 0.18 -9.52
CA LYS A 28 -19.62 0.97 -10.20
C LYS A 28 -19.77 2.36 -9.58
N LEU A 29 -19.79 2.47 -8.25
CA LEU A 29 -19.81 3.76 -7.54
C LEU A 29 -18.59 4.61 -7.85
N LYS A 30 -17.39 4.03 -7.85
CA LYS A 30 -16.14 4.73 -8.23
C LYS A 30 -16.16 5.20 -9.69
N LEU A 31 -16.63 4.35 -10.62
CA LEU A 31 -16.76 4.71 -12.04
C LEU A 31 -17.85 5.77 -12.27
N LEU A 32 -18.95 5.73 -11.51
CA LEU A 32 -20.00 6.75 -11.55
C LEU A 32 -19.50 8.07 -10.97
N SER A 33 -18.79 8.04 -9.85
CA SER A 33 -18.14 9.21 -9.26
C SER A 33 -17.11 9.83 -10.20
N GLY A 34 -16.28 9.01 -10.87
CA GLY A 34 -15.29 9.48 -11.83
C GLY A 34 -15.93 10.11 -13.08
N ARG A 35 -16.98 9.49 -13.64
CA ARG A 35 -17.74 10.05 -14.77
C ARG A 35 -18.51 11.31 -14.40
N TRP A 36 -19.01 11.40 -13.17
CA TRP A 36 -19.66 12.60 -12.65
C TRP A 36 -18.67 13.75 -12.48
N LEU A 37 -17.49 13.48 -11.90
CA LEU A 37 -16.40 14.46 -11.79
C LEU A 37 -15.88 14.90 -13.17
N ALA A 38 -15.73 13.98 -14.13
CA ALA A 38 -15.30 14.29 -15.50
C ALA A 38 -16.33 15.09 -16.31
N ARG A 39 -17.61 15.09 -15.90
CA ARG A 39 -18.69 15.87 -16.52
C ARG A 39 -18.77 17.29 -15.96
N GLN A 40 -18.21 17.54 -14.78
CA GLN A 40 -18.19 18.86 -14.17
C GLN A 40 -17.02 19.66 -14.73
N SER A 41 -17.26 20.94 -15.04
CA SER A 41 -16.15 21.86 -15.31
C SER A 41 -15.29 22.01 -14.06
N GLN A 42 -14.00 22.28 -14.24
CA GLN A 42 -13.09 22.56 -13.12
C GLN A 42 -13.65 23.67 -12.21
N GLU A 43 -14.28 24.68 -12.79
CA GLU A 43 -14.96 25.77 -12.07
C GLU A 43 -16.11 25.28 -11.17
N SER A 44 -16.90 24.30 -11.62
CA SER A 44 -17.95 23.70 -10.80
C SER A 44 -17.38 22.93 -9.61
N LEU A 45 -16.30 22.17 -9.84
CA LEU A 45 -15.59 21.48 -8.75
C LEU A 45 -15.02 22.47 -7.74
N ASP A 46 -14.46 23.59 -8.20
CA ASP A 46 -13.90 24.61 -7.32
C ASP A 46 -14.98 25.36 -6.55
N ARG A 47 -16.17 25.57 -7.13
CA ARG A 47 -17.35 26.09 -6.41
C ARG A 47 -17.80 25.13 -5.30
N ILE A 48 -17.89 23.83 -5.59
CA ILE A 48 -18.26 22.82 -4.59
C ILE A 48 -17.23 22.81 -3.45
N ARG A 49 -15.93 22.75 -3.78
CA ARG A 49 -14.85 22.83 -2.79
C ARG A 49 -14.92 24.10 -1.95
N ALA A 50 -15.23 25.24 -2.56
CA ALA A 50 -15.35 26.52 -1.85
C ALA A 50 -16.53 26.52 -0.88
N VAL A 51 -17.68 25.96 -1.28
CA VAL A 51 -18.87 25.79 -0.42
C VAL A 51 -18.56 24.83 0.73
N ASP A 52 -17.94 23.69 0.45
CA ASP A 52 -17.58 22.71 1.47
C ASP A 52 -16.57 23.29 2.46
N ALA A 53 -15.57 24.02 1.99
CA ALA A 53 -14.60 24.72 2.83
C ALA A 53 -15.27 25.78 3.71
N ALA A 54 -16.24 26.52 3.18
CA ALA A 54 -17.01 27.50 3.96
C ALA A 54 -17.89 26.82 5.01
N ALA A 55 -18.56 25.71 4.66
CA ALA A 55 -19.34 24.92 5.60
C ALA A 55 -18.47 24.31 6.70
N TYR A 56 -17.27 23.82 6.36
CA TYR A 56 -16.30 23.31 7.32
C TYR A 56 -15.84 24.41 8.28
N ARG A 57 -15.50 25.61 7.80
CA ARG A 57 -15.13 26.75 8.65
C ARG A 57 -16.24 27.09 9.67
N ARG A 58 -17.48 27.22 9.21
CA ARG A 58 -18.62 27.49 10.11
C ARG A 58 -18.80 26.42 11.18
N ARG A 59 -18.55 25.14 10.84
CA ARG A 59 -18.62 24.03 11.81
C ARG A 59 -17.54 24.14 12.87
N ILE A 60 -16.31 24.51 12.50
CA ILE A 60 -15.21 24.70 13.44
C ILE A 60 -15.46 25.91 14.35
N GLU A 61 -15.97 27.01 13.79
CA GLU A 61 -16.33 28.21 14.57
C GLU A 61 -17.46 27.95 15.57
N ALA A 62 -18.43 27.12 15.20
CA ALA A 62 -19.53 26.70 16.08
C ALA A 62 -19.16 25.54 17.03
N GLU A 63 -17.96 24.95 16.90
CA GLU A 63 -17.55 23.82 17.71
C GLU A 63 -17.18 24.26 19.13
N THR A 64 -17.76 23.59 20.13
CA THR A 64 -17.40 23.86 21.52
C THR A 64 -15.98 23.36 21.83
N PRO A 65 -15.27 23.96 22.80
CA PRO A 65 -13.93 23.50 23.19
C PRO A 65 -13.86 22.02 23.57
N ALA A 66 -14.91 21.49 24.23
CA ALA A 66 -15.01 20.07 24.59
C ALA A 66 -15.15 19.15 23.36
N GLN A 67 -15.91 19.56 22.35
CA GLN A 67 -16.03 18.81 21.09
C GLN A 67 -14.71 18.83 20.31
N SER A 68 -14.07 20.00 20.22
CA SER A 68 -12.78 20.14 19.54
C SER A 68 -11.70 19.26 20.20
N GLN A 69 -11.66 19.22 21.54
CA GLN A 69 -10.75 18.34 22.27
C GLN A 69 -11.08 16.86 22.04
N ALA A 70 -12.35 16.48 22.03
CA ALA A 70 -12.76 15.11 21.73
C ALA A 70 -12.42 14.69 20.28
N HIS A 71 -12.48 15.61 19.30
CA HIS A 71 -12.06 15.35 17.93
C HIS A 71 -10.53 15.17 17.83
N ARG A 72 -9.77 16.01 18.55
CA ARG A 72 -8.30 15.94 18.62
C ARG A 72 -7.78 14.63 19.22
N VAL A 73 -8.54 13.97 20.09
CA VAL A 73 -8.17 12.67 20.67
C VAL A 73 -8.61 11.52 19.76
N ARG A 74 -9.89 11.52 19.32
CA ARG A 74 -10.45 10.40 18.55
C ARG A 74 -9.84 10.21 17.16
N TYR A 75 -9.54 11.31 16.45
CA TYR A 75 -9.11 11.22 15.06
C TYR A 75 -7.68 10.64 14.91
N PRO A 76 -6.69 11.08 15.71
CA PRO A 76 -5.38 10.45 15.72
C PRO A 76 -5.43 9.00 16.18
N GLU A 77 -6.19 8.69 17.23
CA GLU A 77 -6.31 7.31 17.74
C GLU A 77 -6.84 6.35 16.67
N ALA A 78 -7.93 6.71 15.98
CA ALA A 78 -8.46 5.90 14.89
C ALA A 78 -7.44 5.71 13.76
N HIS A 79 -6.72 6.78 13.39
CA HIS A 79 -5.68 6.71 12.37
C HIS A 79 -4.48 5.84 12.80
N HIS A 80 -4.08 5.94 14.07
CA HIS A 80 -3.04 5.10 14.66
C HIS A 80 -3.46 3.62 14.65
N LEU A 81 -4.71 3.31 14.99
CA LEU A 81 -5.24 1.95 14.94
C LEU A 81 -5.21 1.38 13.53
N VAL A 82 -5.71 2.12 12.53
CA VAL A 82 -5.68 1.68 11.12
C VAL A 82 -4.26 1.43 10.64
N ARG A 83 -3.33 2.35 10.92
CA ARG A 83 -1.91 2.18 10.56
C ARG A 83 -1.31 0.96 11.25
N ASN A 84 -1.60 0.76 12.53
CA ASN A 84 -1.09 -0.36 13.30
C ASN A 84 -1.62 -1.69 12.79
N CYS A 85 -2.91 -1.78 12.45
CA CYS A 85 -3.49 -2.98 11.83
C CYS A 85 -2.86 -3.28 10.47
N GLN A 86 -2.65 -2.27 9.62
CA GLN A 86 -1.93 -2.45 8.34
C GLN A 86 -0.48 -2.89 8.54
N SER A 87 0.20 -2.34 9.54
CA SER A 87 1.58 -2.70 9.86
C SER A 87 1.66 -4.11 10.47
N GLN A 88 0.64 -4.51 11.24
CA GLN A 88 0.48 -5.87 11.74
C GLN A 88 0.26 -6.84 10.60
N SER A 89 -0.65 -6.57 9.66
CA SER A 89 -0.85 -7.45 8.50
C SER A 89 0.41 -7.64 7.67
N ILE A 90 1.26 -6.61 7.55
CA ILE A 90 2.56 -6.71 6.86
C ILE A 90 3.57 -7.56 7.66
N ARG A 91 3.52 -7.54 8.99
CA ARG A 91 4.38 -8.38 9.85
C ARG A 91 3.90 -9.83 9.91
N ASP A 92 2.58 -10.01 9.92
CA ASP A 92 1.90 -11.32 9.95
C ASP A 92 1.97 -12.00 8.58
N GLU A 93 2.08 -11.22 7.50
CA GLU A 93 2.55 -11.68 6.20
C GLU A 93 3.99 -12.14 6.37
N ALA A 94 4.15 -13.41 6.74
CA ALA A 94 5.43 -14.04 6.93
C ALA A 94 6.21 -14.00 5.61
N ILE A 95 7.03 -12.97 5.43
CA ILE A 95 8.03 -12.93 4.37
C ILE A 95 9.07 -13.97 4.77
N HIS A 96 8.85 -15.22 4.36
CA HIS A 96 9.84 -16.29 4.41
C HIS A 96 10.92 -16.00 3.37
N PHE A 97 11.74 -14.99 3.66
CA PHE A 97 12.92 -14.65 2.88
C PHE A 97 13.95 -15.77 3.06
N LYS A 98 14.05 -16.66 2.08
CA LYS A 98 15.09 -17.69 2.05
C LYS A 98 16.38 -17.05 1.56
N GLU A 99 17.19 -16.58 2.51
CA GLU A 99 18.51 -15.98 2.23
C GLU A 99 19.39 -16.89 1.36
N ALA A 100 19.27 -18.21 1.51
CA ALA A 100 19.96 -19.20 0.68
C ALA A 100 19.60 -19.16 -0.82
N GLN A 101 18.49 -18.53 -1.20
CA GLN A 101 18.07 -18.36 -2.60
C GLN A 101 18.57 -17.05 -3.20
N VAL A 102 19.17 -16.16 -2.40
CA VAL A 102 19.77 -14.93 -2.92
C VAL A 102 21.06 -15.30 -3.63
N GLU A 103 21.11 -15.00 -4.92
CA GLU A 103 22.33 -15.20 -5.70
C GLU A 103 23.45 -14.35 -5.10
N THR A 104 24.49 -15.04 -4.64
CA THR A 104 25.69 -14.38 -4.08
C THR A 104 26.68 -14.15 -5.19
N HIS A 105 27.24 -12.95 -5.25
CA HIS A 105 28.27 -12.62 -6.23
C HIS A 105 29.61 -12.40 -5.53
N ASN A 106 30.67 -12.97 -6.12
CA ASN A 106 32.04 -12.70 -5.68
C ASN A 106 32.48 -11.34 -6.21
N CYS A 107 32.97 -10.47 -5.33
CA CYS A 107 33.39 -9.13 -5.71
C CYS A 107 34.72 -9.07 -6.47
N GLY A 108 35.37 -10.22 -6.68
CA GLY A 108 36.67 -10.30 -7.33
C GLY A 108 37.76 -9.53 -6.57
N PRO A 109 38.89 -9.25 -7.23
CA PRO A 109 39.94 -8.39 -6.68
C PRO A 109 39.40 -6.96 -6.44
N MET A 110 39.70 -6.36 -5.28
CA MET A 110 39.17 -5.01 -4.94
C MET A 110 39.95 -3.86 -5.56
N ASN A 111 41.03 -4.17 -6.29
CA ASN A 111 41.79 -3.23 -7.11
C ASN A 111 41.20 -3.05 -8.53
N ILE A 112 40.12 -3.74 -8.87
CA ILE A 112 39.39 -3.59 -10.14
C ILE A 112 37.98 -3.03 -9.91
N ILE A 113 37.47 -2.30 -10.89
CA ILE A 113 36.12 -1.74 -10.84
C ILE A 113 35.10 -2.89 -10.85
N CYS A 114 34.09 -2.86 -9.96
CA CYS A 114 33.06 -3.91 -9.89
C CYS A 114 32.33 -4.03 -11.25
N GLN A 115 32.36 -5.20 -11.87
CA GLN A 115 31.82 -5.42 -13.23
C GLN A 115 30.30 -5.17 -13.30
N PHE A 116 29.56 -5.49 -12.23
CA PHE A 116 28.10 -5.38 -12.18
C PHE A 116 27.60 -3.94 -12.02
N ARG A 117 28.21 -3.17 -11.11
CA ARG A 117 27.72 -1.82 -10.74
C ARG A 117 28.68 -0.69 -11.10
N LYS A 118 29.78 -1.00 -11.80
CA LYS A 118 30.82 -0.05 -12.23
C LYS A 118 31.30 0.87 -11.11
N SER A 119 31.27 0.37 -9.89
CA SER A 119 31.59 1.13 -8.70
C SER A 119 33.00 0.82 -8.23
N LYS A 120 33.51 1.77 -7.47
CA LYS A 120 34.85 1.87 -6.95
C LYS A 120 34.77 1.42 -5.48
N ASN A 121 35.14 0.17 -5.20
CA ASN A 121 35.00 -0.43 -3.85
C ASN A 121 36.24 -0.13 -2.99
N PHE A 122 36.07 0.02 -1.67
CA PHE A 122 37.18 0.26 -0.73
C PHE A 122 37.60 -1.02 -0.03
N ASP A 123 38.90 -1.34 0.06
CA ASP A 123 39.42 -2.52 0.79
C ASP A 123 38.88 -2.65 2.22
N ALA A 124 38.68 -1.52 2.89
CA ALA A 124 38.15 -1.47 4.26
C ALA A 124 36.67 -1.92 4.38
N GLU A 125 35.94 -1.96 3.27
CA GLU A 125 34.53 -2.40 3.24
C GLU A 125 34.39 -3.89 2.90
N ARG A 126 35.49 -4.64 2.81
CA ARG A 126 35.48 -6.07 2.48
C ARG A 126 34.90 -6.92 3.62
N PRO A 127 33.78 -7.64 3.40
CA PRO A 127 33.29 -8.67 4.29
C PRO A 127 34.34 -9.77 4.44
N SER A 128 34.49 -10.28 5.66
CA SER A 128 35.47 -11.33 5.98
C SER A 128 35.24 -12.62 5.18
N ASP A 129 34.00 -12.89 4.77
CA ASP A 129 33.59 -14.02 3.95
C ASP A 129 33.77 -13.80 2.44
N GLY A 130 34.12 -12.57 2.01
CA GLY A 130 34.34 -12.19 0.61
C GLY A 130 33.07 -12.16 -0.25
N LYS A 131 31.88 -12.30 0.35
CA LYS A 131 30.59 -12.36 -0.35
C LYS A 131 29.79 -11.09 -0.10
N PHE A 132 29.03 -10.66 -1.10
CA PHE A 132 28.11 -9.53 -0.97
C PHE A 132 26.76 -9.84 -1.63
N THR A 133 25.68 -9.38 -1.00
CA THR A 133 24.33 -9.35 -1.58
C THR A 133 24.10 -8.05 -2.38
N SER A 134 24.90 -7.00 -2.12
CA SER A 134 24.93 -5.79 -2.94
C SER A 134 26.35 -5.18 -2.96
N CYS A 135 26.97 -5.15 -4.15
CA CYS A 135 28.42 -4.88 -4.33
C CYS A 135 28.87 -3.46 -3.94
N CYS A 136 28.00 -2.44 -3.99
CA CYS A 136 28.48 -1.08 -4.28
C CYS A 136 27.52 0.06 -3.88
N ARG A 137 27.85 0.86 -2.86
CA ARG A 137 27.11 2.11 -2.55
C ARG A 137 27.95 3.38 -2.40
N LYS A 138 29.29 3.37 -2.58
CA LYS A 138 30.08 4.57 -2.24
C LYS A 138 31.44 4.71 -2.92
N GLY A 139 31.72 5.93 -3.37
CA GLY A 139 33.04 6.59 -3.26
C GLY A 139 34.13 6.27 -4.27
N LYS A 140 35.23 7.05 -4.24
CA LYS A 140 36.36 7.02 -5.18
C LYS A 140 37.43 6.03 -4.70
N MET A 141 37.81 5.04 -5.52
CA MET A 141 38.96 4.15 -5.25
C MET A 141 40.25 4.94 -5.19
N LYS A 142 41.14 4.54 -4.28
CA LYS A 142 42.58 4.81 -4.41
C LYS A 142 43.16 3.65 -5.22
N LEU A 143 43.64 3.97 -6.43
CA LEU A 143 44.46 3.05 -7.23
C LEU A 143 45.90 3.09 -6.71
#